data_AF-A0A3D5DLI0-F1
#
_entry.id   AF-A0A3D5DLI0-F1
#
_cell.length_a   1.000
_cell.length_b   1.000
_cell.length_c   1.000
_cell.angle_alpha   90.00
_cell.angle_beta   90.00
_cell.angle_gamma   90.00
#
_symmetry.space_group_name_H-M   'P 1'
#
loop_
_entity.id
_entity.type
_entity.pdbx_description
1 polymer ?
#
loop_
_entity_poly.entity_id
_entity_poly.type
_entity_poly.pdbx_seq_one_letter_code
_entity_poly.pdbx_strand_id
1 'polypeptide(L)'
;MKLRFLGKESKPNDSPTLYATDRDSYIVQGYIVTDPPILALLDLTDGETLVEVPARLMVHLGKDGLSGEILRPAPPIVHVKADGNYIMRGPRVTDAEALSQMNIPHHETCIEIPKSSVLPLLAGV
;
A
#
# COMPACT_ATOMS: atom_id res chain seq x y z
N MET A 1 16.45 -5.34 -1.68
CA MET A 1 16.21 -3.96 -2.19
C MET A 1 16.32 -2.93 -1.06
N LYS A 2 16.62 -1.66 -1.36
CA LYS A 2 16.72 -0.58 -0.37
C LYS A 2 15.43 0.21 -0.26
N LEU A 3 15.05 0.52 0.98
CA LEU A 3 13.83 1.26 1.28
C LEU A 3 14.13 2.69 1.71
N ARG A 4 13.29 3.62 1.25
CA ARG A 4 13.27 5.01 1.69
C ARG A 4 11.90 5.30 2.30
N PHE A 5 11.90 5.58 3.60
CA PHE A 5 10.67 5.92 4.33
C PHE A 5 10.02 7.19 3.79
N LEU A 6 8.74 7.11 3.40
CA LEU A 6 7.94 8.25 2.97
C LEU A 6 7.03 8.74 4.09
N GLY A 7 6.42 7.86 4.86
CA GLY A 7 5.59 8.26 5.99
C GLY A 7 4.78 7.13 6.57
N LYS A 8 4.12 7.41 7.69
CA LYS A 8 3.23 6.48 8.38
C LYS A 8 2.07 7.24 8.99
N GLU A 9 0.93 6.57 9.10
CA GLU A 9 -0.22 7.10 9.82
C GLU A 9 -0.31 6.42 11.19
N SER A 10 0.05 7.15 12.24
CA SER A 10 0.19 6.57 13.59
C SER A 10 -1.03 6.74 14.48
N LYS A 11 -1.69 5.61 14.77
CA LYS A 11 -2.48 5.40 15.99
C LYS A 11 -1.58 4.69 17.03
N PRO A 12 -1.88 4.76 18.34
CA PRO A 12 -0.93 4.41 19.40
C PRO A 12 -0.43 2.96 19.42
N ASN A 13 -1.00 2.05 18.63
CA ASN A 13 -0.60 0.64 18.66
C ASN A 13 0.06 0.17 17.36
N ASP A 14 -0.40 0.61 16.20
CA ASP A 14 0.04 0.10 14.88
C ASP A 14 -0.18 1.16 13.81
N SER A 15 0.59 1.13 12.72
CA SER A 15 0.65 2.24 11.76
C SER A 15 0.98 1.77 10.34
N PRO A 16 0.00 1.85 9.42
CA PRO A 16 0.27 1.72 7.99
C PRO A 16 1.40 2.64 7.57
N THR A 17 2.33 2.10 6.78
CA THR A 17 3.59 2.77 6.45
C THR A 17 3.86 2.67 4.96
N LEU A 18 4.41 3.75 4.39
CA LEU A 18 4.72 3.86 2.97
C LEU A 18 6.22 4.06 2.77
N TYR A 19 6.79 3.28 1.85
CA TYR A 19 8.20 3.35 1.47
C TYR A 19 8.34 3.47 -0.05
N ALA A 20 9.33 4.22 -0.52
CA ALA A 20 9.83 4.13 -1.89
C ALA A 20 10.98 3.11 -1.94
N THR A 21 11.09 2.38 -3.04
CA THR A 21 12.19 1.45 -3.30
C THR A 21 13.18 2.06 -4.30
N ASP A 22 14.38 1.48 -4.39
CA ASP A 22 15.33 1.78 -5.48
C ASP A 22 14.93 1.18 -6.85
N ARG A 23 13.79 0.48 -6.93
CA ARG A 23 13.35 -0.29 -8.11
C ARG A 23 12.11 0.31 -8.80
N ASP A 24 11.91 1.61 -8.70
CA ASP A 24 10.72 2.30 -9.23
C ASP A 24 9.39 1.67 -8.75
N SER A 25 9.36 1.30 -7.47
CA SER A 25 8.17 0.78 -6.80
C SER A 25 7.98 1.43 -5.43
N TYR A 26 6.79 1.24 -4.88
CA TYR A 26 6.47 1.55 -3.49
C TYR A 26 6.18 0.27 -2.74
N ILE A 27 6.61 0.22 -1.49
CA ILE A 27 6.10 -0.77 -0.53
C ILE A 27 5.04 -0.10 0.33
N VAL A 28 3.86 -0.70 0.33
CA VAL A 28 2.72 -0.28 1.16
C VAL A 28 2.55 -1.33 2.25
N GLN A 29 2.87 -0.95 3.49
CA GLN A 29 2.55 -1.72 4.69
C GLN A 29 1.19 -1.28 5.22
N GLY A 30 0.30 -2.24 5.47
CA GLY A 30 -1.03 -1.99 6.00
C GLY A 30 -1.63 -3.22 6.66
N TYR A 31 -2.86 -3.07 7.15
CA TYR A 31 -3.57 -4.13 7.87
C TYR A 31 -3.92 -5.29 6.93
N ILE A 32 -3.76 -6.52 7.40
CA ILE A 32 -4.18 -7.70 6.65
C ILE A 32 -5.70 -7.65 6.50
N VAL A 33 -6.18 -7.72 5.26
CA VAL A 33 -7.62 -7.80 4.99
C VAL A 33 -8.09 -9.23 5.17
N THR A 34 -8.96 -9.45 6.15
CA THR A 34 -9.55 -10.76 6.45
C THR A 34 -11.04 -10.81 6.15
N ASP A 35 -11.65 -9.69 5.72
CA ASP A 35 -13.07 -9.59 5.37
C ASP A 35 -13.45 -10.55 4.23
N PRO A 36 -14.25 -11.60 4.52
CA PRO A 36 -14.68 -12.58 3.51
C PRO A 36 -15.35 -11.99 2.27
N PRO A 37 -16.23 -10.97 2.34
CA PRO A 37 -16.84 -10.42 1.14
C PRO A 37 -15.83 -9.72 0.23
N ILE A 38 -14.79 -9.10 0.79
CA ILE A 38 -13.74 -8.44 -0.01
C ILE A 38 -12.84 -9.49 -0.65
N LEU A 39 -12.48 -10.53 0.11
CA LEU A 39 -11.70 -11.66 -0.39
C LEU A 39 -12.45 -12.42 -1.50
N ALA A 40 -13.76 -12.61 -1.38
CA ALA A 40 -14.57 -13.31 -2.37
C ALA A 40 -14.74 -12.53 -3.68
N LEU A 41 -14.59 -11.20 -3.66
CA LEU A 41 -14.65 -10.36 -4.86
C LEU A 41 -13.36 -10.42 -5.69
N LEU A 42 -12.27 -10.98 -5.15
CA LEU A 42 -10.94 -10.88 -5.73
C LEU A 42 -10.33 -12.27 -5.90
N ASP A 43 -10.11 -12.67 -7.15
CA ASP A 43 -9.33 -13.87 -7.48
C ASP A 43 -7.84 -13.55 -7.21
N LEU A 44 -7.39 -13.80 -5.97
CA LEU A 44 -6.01 -13.58 -5.54
C LEU A 44 -5.14 -14.74 -6.04
N THR A 45 -4.02 -14.40 -6.70
CA THR A 45 -3.00 -15.41 -7.00
C THR A 45 -2.14 -15.68 -5.76
N ASP A 46 -1.48 -16.84 -5.71
CA ASP A 46 -0.69 -17.30 -4.54
C ASP A 46 0.40 -16.31 -4.08
N GLY A 47 0.85 -15.42 -4.98
CA GLY A 47 1.87 -14.40 -4.70
C GLY A 47 1.33 -13.02 -4.31
N GLU A 48 0.01 -12.82 -4.32
CA GLU A 48 -0.61 -11.52 -4.02
C GLU A 48 -1.32 -11.52 -2.67
N THR A 49 -1.45 -10.33 -2.09
CA THR A 49 -2.21 -10.13 -0.86
C THR A 49 -2.92 -8.79 -0.90
N LEU A 50 -3.82 -8.60 0.07
CA LEU A 50 -4.53 -7.35 0.28
C LEU A 50 -4.04 -6.67 1.55
N VAL A 51 -3.89 -5.35 1.46
CA VAL A 51 -3.65 -4.48 2.62
C VAL A 51 -4.73 -3.41 2.70
N GLU A 52 -5.17 -3.11 3.92
CA GLU A 52 -5.99 -1.94 4.21
C GLU A 52 -5.12 -0.81 4.73
N VAL A 53 -5.25 0.37 4.11
CA VAL A 53 -4.54 1.58 4.50
C VAL A 53 -5.47 2.81 4.53
N PRO A 54 -5.23 3.78 5.42
CA PRO A 54 -5.95 5.05 5.40
C PRO A 54 -5.57 5.84 4.15
N ALA A 55 -6.55 6.51 3.53
CA ALA A 55 -6.32 7.32 2.33
C ALA A 55 -5.25 8.41 2.53
N ARG A 56 -5.14 8.95 3.75
CA ARG A 56 -4.13 9.95 4.12
C ARG A 56 -2.69 9.44 3.98
N LEU A 57 -2.46 8.13 4.06
CA LEU A 57 -1.13 7.56 3.83
C LEU A 57 -0.60 7.92 2.43
N MET A 58 -1.48 8.04 1.45
CA MET A 58 -1.11 8.36 0.06
C MET A 58 -0.56 9.79 -0.08
N VAL A 59 -0.83 10.71 0.86
CA VAL A 59 -0.24 12.06 0.85
C VAL A 59 1.28 12.02 0.95
N HIS A 60 1.85 10.97 1.56
CA HIS A 60 3.29 10.80 1.67
C HIS A 60 3.99 10.48 0.34
N LEU A 61 3.25 10.10 -0.71
CA LEU A 61 3.78 10.01 -2.07
C LEU A 61 4.40 11.34 -2.53
N GLY A 62 3.94 12.48 -1.99
CA GLY A 62 4.52 13.79 -2.26
C GLY A 62 6.00 13.91 -1.90
N LYS A 63 6.50 13.10 -0.94
CA LYS A 63 7.93 13.05 -0.59
C LYS A 63 8.79 12.31 -1.61
N ASP A 64 8.17 11.75 -2.64
CA ASP A 64 8.80 11.17 -3.82
C ASP A 64 8.45 11.96 -5.09
N GLY A 65 7.89 13.18 -4.94
CA GLY A 65 7.52 14.05 -6.06
C GLY A 65 6.14 13.77 -6.66
N LEU A 66 5.42 12.75 -6.17
CA LEU A 66 4.06 12.44 -6.60
C LEU A 66 3.04 13.22 -5.77
N SER A 67 2.52 14.30 -6.33
CA SER A 67 1.49 15.12 -5.68
C SER A 67 0.15 14.95 -6.39
N GLY A 68 -0.93 14.86 -5.64
CA GLY A 68 -2.29 14.74 -6.18
C GLY A 68 -3.23 14.03 -5.23
N GLU A 69 -4.53 14.16 -5.50
CA GLU A 69 -5.55 13.37 -4.82
C GLU A 69 -5.86 12.13 -5.64
N ILE A 70 -6.13 11.02 -4.95
CA ILE A 70 -6.62 9.79 -5.58
C ILE A 70 -8.08 10.04 -5.98
N LEU A 71 -8.32 10.37 -7.25
CA LEU A 71 -9.67 10.69 -7.75
C LEU A 71 -10.38 9.49 -8.36
N ARG A 72 -9.63 8.48 -8.81
CA ARG A 72 -10.18 7.30 -9.49
C ARG A 72 -9.58 6.04 -8.87
N PRO A 73 -10.34 5.32 -8.02
CA PRO A 73 -9.88 4.03 -7.54
C PRO A 73 -9.81 3.06 -8.73
N ALA A 74 -8.60 2.60 -9.00
CA ALA A 74 -8.27 1.57 -9.97
C ALA A 74 -7.10 0.77 -9.40
N PRO A 75 -6.81 -0.45 -9.91
CA PRO A 75 -5.67 -1.23 -9.47
C PRO A 75 -4.39 -0.38 -9.42
N PRO A 76 -3.63 -0.38 -8.30
CA PRO A 76 -3.70 -1.31 -7.17
C PRO A 76 -4.81 -1.10 -6.13
N ILE A 77 -5.58 -0.01 -6.16
CA ILE A 77 -6.73 0.20 -5.28
C ILE A 77 -7.94 -0.57 -5.82
N VAL A 78 -8.28 -1.68 -5.17
CA VAL A 78 -9.35 -2.58 -5.62
C VAL A 78 -10.68 -2.31 -4.93
N HIS A 79 -10.68 -1.65 -3.78
CA HIS A 79 -11.89 -1.28 -3.07
C HIS A 79 -11.67 -0.05 -2.18
N VAL A 80 -12.71 0.76 -2.00
CA VAL A 80 -12.74 1.87 -1.05
C VAL A 80 -13.81 1.55 0.00
N LYS A 81 -13.41 1.37 1.26
CA LYS A 81 -14.35 1.09 2.36
C LYS A 81 -15.22 2.31 2.65
N ALA A 82 -16.35 2.08 3.31
CA ALA A 82 -17.25 3.14 3.75
C ALA A 82 -16.58 4.20 4.65
N ASP A 83 -15.56 3.83 5.43
CA ASP A 83 -14.77 4.74 6.27
C ASP A 83 -13.72 5.55 5.48
N GLY A 84 -13.60 5.33 4.17
CA GLY A 84 -12.64 6.00 3.29
C GLY A 84 -11.26 5.33 3.20
N ASN A 85 -11.03 4.22 3.92
CA ASN A 85 -9.81 3.43 3.78
C ASN A 85 -9.75 2.72 2.42
N TYR A 86 -8.54 2.58 1.89
CA TYR A 86 -8.28 1.86 0.65
C TYR A 86 -7.89 0.43 0.93
N ILE A 87 -8.52 -0.49 0.19
CA ILE A 87 -8.01 -1.85 0.02
C ILE A 87 -7.13 -1.87 -1.20
N MET A 88 -5.86 -2.16 -0.99
CA MET A 88 -4.87 -2.25 -2.05
C MET A 88 -4.47 -3.70 -2.26
N ARG A 89 -4.37 -4.09 -3.53
CA ARG A 89 -3.88 -5.39 -3.97
C ARG A 89 -2.51 -5.23 -4.60
N GLY A 90 -1.63 -6.18 -4.32
CA GLY A 90 -0.37 -6.31 -5.03
C GLY A 90 0.41 -7.56 -4.62
N PRO A 91 1.54 -7.82 -5.29
CA PRO A 91 2.51 -8.83 -4.91
C PRO A 91 2.95 -8.66 -3.46
N ARG A 92 2.97 -9.75 -2.70
CA ARG A 92 3.54 -9.75 -1.34
C ARG A 92 5.04 -9.54 -1.43
N VAL A 93 5.57 -8.65 -0.59
CA VAL A 93 7.02 -8.44 -0.51
C VAL A 93 7.67 -9.70 0.06
N THR A 94 8.59 -10.29 -0.71
CA THR A 94 9.39 -11.46 -0.30
C THR A 94 10.89 -11.16 -0.20
N ASP A 95 11.31 -9.95 -0.59
CA ASP A 95 12.71 -9.50 -0.54
C ASP A 95 13.17 -9.37 0.93
N ALA A 96 14.10 -10.25 1.34
CA ALA A 96 14.55 -10.36 2.72
C ALA A 96 15.26 -9.10 3.24
N GLU A 97 15.96 -8.37 2.36
CA GLU A 97 16.60 -7.10 2.75
C GLU A 97 15.55 -6.03 3.04
N ALA A 98 14.50 -5.92 2.22
CA ALA A 98 13.39 -5.00 2.47
C ALA A 98 12.68 -5.37 3.78
N LEU A 99 12.33 -6.64 3.96
CA LEU A 99 11.65 -7.12 5.17
C LEU A 99 12.47 -6.86 6.44
N SER A 100 13.80 -6.99 6.37
CA SER A 100 14.70 -6.72 7.50
C SER A 100 14.81 -5.22 7.84
N GLN A 101 14.38 -4.32 6.96
CA GLN A 101 14.32 -2.86 7.20
C GLN A 101 12.96 -2.41 7.76
N MET A 102 11.97 -3.30 7.83
CA MET A 102 10.59 -3.00 8.23
C MET A 102 10.25 -3.63 9.58
N ASN A 103 9.30 -3.03 10.29
CA ASN A 103 8.69 -3.61 11.47
C ASN A 103 7.23 -3.98 11.15
N ILE A 104 7.00 -5.24 10.80
CA ILE A 104 5.68 -5.73 10.37
C ILE A 104 5.09 -6.61 11.50
N PRO A 105 4.14 -6.08 12.30
CA PRO A 105 3.42 -6.87 13.30
C PRO A 105 2.54 -7.92 12.64
N HIS A 106 2.14 -8.94 13.40
CA HIS A 106 1.40 -10.11 12.91
C HIS A 106 0.07 -9.83 12.19
N HIS A 107 -0.53 -8.66 12.45
CA HIS A 107 -1.81 -8.26 11.83
C HIS A 107 -1.62 -7.30 10.65
N GLU A 108 -0.37 -7.01 10.28
CA GLU A 108 -0.03 -6.22 9.10
C GLU A 108 0.70 -7.10 8.07
N THR A 109 0.63 -6.68 6.82
CA THR A 109 1.44 -7.22 5.74
C THR A 109 1.84 -6.09 4.80
N CYS A 110 2.66 -6.40 3.80
CA CYS A 110 3.11 -5.41 2.85
C CYS A 110 3.04 -5.94 1.42
N ILE A 111 2.65 -5.03 0.53
CA ILE A 111 2.64 -5.26 -0.91
C ILE A 111 3.64 -4.33 -1.59
N GLU A 112 4.18 -4.79 -2.71
CA GLU A 112 4.97 -3.96 -3.62
C GLU A 112 4.10 -3.54 -4.80
N ILE A 113 4.05 -2.24 -5.10
CA ILE A 113 3.31 -1.69 -6.25
C ILE A 113 4.24 -0.82 -7.10
N PRO A 114 4.23 -0.95 -8.44
CA PRO A 114 5.07 -0.12 -9.29
C PRO A 114 4.57 1.33 -9.32
N LYS A 115 5.47 2.31 -9.44
CA LYS A 115 5.08 3.73 -9.50
C LYS A 115 4.17 4.03 -10.70
N SER A 116 4.40 3.33 -11.81
CA SER A 116 3.59 3.41 -13.03
C SER A 116 2.11 3.06 -12.81
N SER A 117 1.77 2.23 -11.82
CA SER A 117 0.37 1.95 -11.47
C SER A 117 -0.22 2.97 -10.49
N VAL A 118 0.60 3.71 -9.74
CA VAL A 118 0.15 4.74 -8.79
C VAL A 118 -0.08 6.08 -9.49
N LEU A 119 0.80 6.45 -10.42
CA LEU A 119 0.72 7.66 -11.24
C LEU A 119 -0.67 7.94 -11.83
N PRO A 120 -1.34 6.99 -12.53
CA PRO A 120 -2.66 7.24 -13.14
C PRO A 120 -3.80 7.41 -12.12
N LEU A 121 -3.58 7.06 -10.84
CA LEU A 121 -4.57 7.26 -9.79
C LEU A 121 -4.62 8.71 -9.31
N LEU A 122 -3.50 9.42 -9.45
CA LEU A 122 -3.33 10.81 -9.02
C LEU A 122 -3.81 11.73 -10.13
N ALA A 123 -4.68 12.68 -9.79
CA ALA A 123 -5.04 13.75 -10.71
C ALA A 123 -4.08 14.94 -10.58
N GLY A 124 -3.66 15.50 -11.72
CA GLY A 124 -2.88 16.74 -11.77
C GLY A 124 -1.36 16.58 -11.93
N VAL A 125 -0.88 15.43 -12.41
CA VAL A 125 0.49 15.26 -12.92
C VAL A 125 0.68 15.90 -14.30
#